data_AF-A0PJ44-F1
#
_entry.id   AF-A0PJ44-F1
#
_cell.length_a   1.000
_cell.length_b   1.000
_cell.length_c   1.000
_cell.angle_alpha   90.00
_cell.angle_beta   90.00
_cell.angle_gamma   90.00
#
_symmetry.space_group_name_H-M   'P 1'
#
loop_
_entity.id
_entity.type
_entity.pdbx_description
1 polymer ?
#
loop_
_entity_poly.entity_id
_entity_poly.type
_entity_poly.pdbx_seq_one_letter_code
_entity_poly.pdbx_strand_id
1 'polypeptide(L)' 'VSCFSCSTCNSKLTLKNKFVEFDMKPVCKRCYEKFPLELKKRLKKLSELTSRKAQPKATDLNSA' A
#
# COMPACT_ATOMS: atom_id res chain seq x y z
N VAL A 1 -8.35 -10.62 16.75
CA VAL A 1 -7.77 -9.67 15.77
C VAL A 1 -6.41 -10.16 15.30
N SER A 2 -6.17 -10.29 13.99
CA SER A 2 -4.88 -10.70 13.41
C SER A 2 -4.18 -9.50 12.75
N CYS A 3 -3.53 -8.68 13.57
CA CYS A 3 -3.05 -7.35 13.18
C CYS A 3 -1.80 -7.35 12.28
N PHE A 4 -1.08 -8.48 12.18
CA PHE A 4 0.15 -8.58 11.40
C PHE A 4 0.01 -9.62 10.27
N SER A 5 -0.49 -9.14 9.12
CA SER A 5 -0.81 -9.97 7.96
C SER A 5 -0.42 -9.26 6.66
N CYS A 6 -0.16 -10.04 5.62
CA CYS A 6 0.19 -9.51 4.31
C CYS A 6 -0.96 -8.68 3.74
N SER A 7 -0.68 -7.45 3.31
CA SER A 7 -1.72 -6.55 2.78
C SER A 7 -2.25 -6.95 1.40
N THR A 8 -1.61 -7.92 0.74
CA THR A 8 -2.02 -8.42 -0.60
C THR A 8 -2.69 -9.79 -0.59
N CYS A 9 -2.43 -10.63 0.41
CA CYS A 9 -2.99 -11.98 0.46
C CYS A 9 -3.52 -12.38 1.84
N ASN A 10 -3.51 -11.45 2.80
CA ASN A 10 -3.98 -11.62 4.18
C ASN A 10 -3.33 -12.79 4.95
N SER A 11 -2.28 -13.40 4.39
CA SER A 11 -1.49 -14.42 5.07
C SER A 11 -0.89 -13.84 6.34
N LYS A 12 -1.02 -14.58 7.44
CA LYS A 12 -0.38 -14.23 8.72
C LYS A 12 1.12 -14.05 8.51
N LEU A 13 1.63 -12.89 8.91
CA LEU A 13 3.06 -12.63 8.95
C LEU A 13 3.55 -12.91 10.37
N THR A 14 4.79 -13.33 10.49
CA THR A 14 5.45 -13.53 11.78
C THR A 14 6.84 -12.93 11.68
N LEU A 15 7.46 -12.60 12.81
CA LEU A 15 8.85 -12.11 12.84
C LEU A 15 9.86 -13.14 12.30
N LYS A 16 9.46 -14.42 12.18
CA LYS A 16 10.25 -15.48 11.56
C LYS A 16 10.20 -15.44 10.03
N ASN A 17 9.10 -14.93 9.45
CA ASN A 17 8.90 -14.86 8.01
C ASN A 17 9.39 -13.50 7.50
N LYS A 18 10.35 -13.50 6.57
CA LYS A 18 10.79 -12.27 5.89
C LYS A 18 9.58 -11.60 5.19
N PHE A 19 9.24 -10.40 5.64
CA PHE A 19 8.27 -9.50 5.00
C PHE A 19 9.00 -8.26 4.49
N VAL A 20 8.37 -7.56 3.56
CA VAL A 20 8.89 -6.32 2.98
C VAL A 20 7.84 -5.24 3.21
N GLU A 21 8.29 -4.04 3.56
CA GLU A 21 7.41 -2.88 3.66
C GLU A 21 7.22 -2.27 2.26
N PHE A 22 5.98 -2.15 1.83
CA PHE A 22 5.60 -1.55 0.56
C PHE A 22 4.38 -0.65 0.77
N ASP A 23 4.49 0.62 0.43
CA ASP A 23 3.41 1.61 0.62
C ASP A 23 2.94 1.70 2.09
N MET A 24 3.90 1.73 3.03
CA MET A 24 3.64 1.74 4.49
C MET A 24 2.85 0.52 5.00
N LYS A 25 2.82 -0.57 4.22
CA LYS A 25 2.07 -1.78 4.52
C LYS A 25 2.96 -3.03 4.45
N PRO A 26 2.75 -4.03 5.32
CA PRO A 26 3.56 -5.24 5.31
C PRO A 26 3.11 -6.19 4.18
N VAL A 27 4.06 -6.65 3.37
CA VAL A 27 3.84 -7.55 2.22
C VAL A 27 4.75 -8.77 2.36
N CYS A 28 4.20 -9.98 2.17
CA CYS A 28 5.02 -11.20 2.22
C CYS A 28 5.93 -11.30 0.99
N LYS A 29 7.07 -12.00 1.11
CA LYS A 29 8.03 -12.17 0.01
C LYS A 29 7.38 -12.70 -1.28
N ARG A 30 6.47 -13.66 -1.17
CA ARG A 30 5.72 -14.24 -2.31
C ARG A 30 4.91 -13.20 -3.06
N CYS A 31 4.26 -12.28 -2.35
CA CYS A 31 3.52 -11.19 -2.98
C CYS A 31 4.48 -10.13 -3.54
N TYR A 32 5.58 -9.84 -2.83
CA TYR A 32 6.61 -8.91 -3.29
C TYR A 32 7.22 -9.33 -4.64
N GLU A 33 7.53 -10.62 -4.83
CA GLU A 33 8.05 -11.15 -6.10
C GLU A 33 7.00 -11.16 -7.23
N LYS A 34 5.70 -11.15 -6.89
CA LYS A 34 4.61 -11.04 -7.86
C LYS A 34 4.33 -9.62 -8.31
N PHE A 35 4.78 -8.60 -7.58
CA PHE A 35 4.67 -7.24 -8.05
C PHE A 35 5.64 -7.05 -9.22
N PRO A 36 5.18 -6.89 -10.47
CA PRO A 36 6.06 -6.37 -11.50
C PRO A 36 6.68 -5.08 -10.97
N LEU A 37 8.00 -4.96 -11.04
CA LEU A 37 8.73 -3.77 -10.60
C LEU A 37 8.15 -2.49 -11.23
N GLU A 38 7.47 -2.62 -12.38
CA GLU A 38 6.67 -1.58 -13.01
C GLU A 38 5.48 -1.07 -12.20
N LEU A 39 4.86 -1.83 -11.29
CA LEU A 39 3.81 -1.30 -10.39
C LEU A 39 4.37 -0.26 -9.40
N LYS A 40 5.61 -0.44 -8.94
CA LYS A 40 6.32 0.55 -8.12
C LYS A 40 6.61 1.84 -8.91
N LYS A 41 6.86 1.74 -10.22
CA LYS A 41 6.98 2.89 -11.13
C LYS A 41 5.63 3.52 -11.48
N ARG A 42 4.57 2.72 -11.68
CA ARG A 42 3.21 3.21 -11.97
C ARG A 42 2.63 3.98 -10.79
N LEU A 43 2.85 3.55 -9.55
CA LEU A 43 2.42 4.31 -8.36
C LEU A 43 3.09 5.68 -8.29
N LYS A 44 4.42 5.76 -8.55
CA LYS A 44 5.13 7.05 -8.66
C LYS A 44 4.55 7.93 -9.77
N LYS A 45 4.21 7.35 -10.93
CA LYS A 45 3.60 8.10 -12.03
C LYS A 45 2.19 8.59 -11.69
N LEU A 46 1.39 7.77 -11.00
CA LEU A 46 0.07 8.18 -10.53
C LEU A 46 0.15 9.29 -9.47
N SER A 47 1.06 9.20 -8.49
CA SER A 47 1.26 10.27 -7.50
C SER A 47 1.66 11.59 -8.15
N GLU A 48 2.48 11.55 -9.20
CA GLU A 48 2.90 12.74 -9.95
C GLU A 48 1.76 13.33 -10.79
N LEU A 49 0.91 12.46 -11.37
CA LEU A 49 -0.30 12.87 -12.11
C LEU A 49 -1.37 13.46 -11.19
N THR A 50 -1.55 12.92 -9.98
CA THR A 50 -2.47 13.50 -8.98
C THR A 50 -1.94 14.80 -8.38
N SER A 51 -0.63 15.04 -8.40
CA SER A 51 -0.04 16.29 -7.87
C SER A 51 -0.28 17.52 -8.76
N ARG A 52 -0.82 17.36 -9.98
CA ARG A 52 -1.16 18.50 -10.86
C ARG A 52 -2.64 18.85 -10.94
N LYS A 53 -3.50 18.21 -10.14
CA LYS A 53 -4.90 18.64 -10.00
C LYS A 53 -5.30 18.74 -8.53
N ALA A 54 -5.26 19.97 -8.05
CA ALA A 54 -6.08 20.51 -6.96
C ALA A 54 -5.72 20.09 -5.52
N GLN A 55 -5.06 20.99 -4.81
CA GLN A 55 -5.68 21.51 -3.57
C GLN A 55 -6.93 22.31 -3.99
N PRO A 56 -8.10 22.12 -3.33
CA PRO A 56 -8.27 22.76 -2.03
C PRO A 56 -9.04 21.96 -0.96
N LYS A 57 -8.71 22.29 0.30
CA LYS A 57 -9.54 22.36 1.52
C LYS A 57 -9.98 21.07 2.24
N ALA A 58 -9.72 21.10 3.55
CA ALA A 58 -10.47 20.40 4.59
C ALA A 58 -11.97 20.78 4.56
N THR A 59 -12.82 19.87 5.06
CA THR A 59 -14.32 19.81 5.15
C THR A 59 -14.82 18.62 4.32
N ASP A 60 -15.60 17.65 4.80
CA ASP A 60 -16.40 17.50 6.02
C ASP A 60 -16.66 15.97 6.19
N LEU A 61 -16.66 15.48 7.43
CA LEU A 61 -17.14 14.15 7.75
C LEU A 61 -18.63 14.25 8.08
N ASN A 62 -19.44 13.51 7.31
CA ASN A 62 -20.70 12.88 7.70
C ASN A 62 -21.99 13.74 7.70
N SER A 63 -22.94 13.30 6.86
CA SER A 63 -24.37 13.60 6.97
C SER A 63 -25.01 12.72 8.05
N ALA A 64 -25.57 13.36 9.07
CA ALA A 64 -26.79 12.95 9.81
C ALA A 64 -27.34 14.17 10.57
#